data_AF-A0A5S3RI55-F1
#
_entry.id   AF-A0A5S3RI55-F1
#
_cell.length_a   1.000
_cell.length_b   1.000
_cell.length_c   1.000
_cell.angle_alpha   90.00
_cell.angle_beta   90.00
_cell.angle_gamma   90.00
#
_symmetry.space_group_name_H-M   'P 1'
#
loop_
_entity.id
_entity.type
_entity.pdbx_description
1 polymer ?
#
loop_
_entity_poly.entity_id
_entity_poly.type
_entity_poly.pdbx_seq_one_letter_code
_entity_poly.pdbx_strand_id
1 'polypeptide(L)'
;MKSKNMSLINKVKNRYTGALLAMAILLSMAMGVMQYLLYQQSQDARVINIAGMQRMLSQRIALFSAQEDKRDSEALRQAIDKFESNHDFLTKTERGETIYLNEALEVFYYQGPVQLDVQSKAFITLARSQLQQPAPQLVAQIFIASQHLLPNLDEAVSLFEQHARSKTEMVRKIELLIWLLGLLLLFIEAKFIFHPMAREIAEALDKLEAARKLADDALHSKSRFLARVSHELRTPLQAIQGYLDEYLHNKDTQQLQHVKSAANQLDNLLYSVQDFNNLSEQEVVIERHQVALREVIKSAGIAFQLTAHKKSLAFNLALSNELDVTCYCDGKRVGWLISELVNNAIKFTECGSIQVFADLVVDENTPYLEFVVEDTGPGFDYQQLREAVHSEHFQGTQLGLKRCQLLISALGGRLDFIAREPTGTRATLRVPIEIDNQQVPTLTMEQVSARILLVEDNLLNARVIEKMLQPIAKLVTHVEHGGYALEVYEVGKFDIVLMDLNMPVMDGFEATQRLRALDATVPILVVTANTNAEDLDKVYALGATAHLYKPLQPDVLHSKVALLLNECGDLISS
;
A
#
# COMPACT_ATOMS: atom_id res chain seq x y z
N MET A 1 -4.54 -9.95 12.88
CA MET A 1 -4.10 -8.73 13.62
C MET A 1 -4.78 -8.52 14.98
N LYS A 2 -6.11 -8.59 15.10
CA LYS A 2 -6.83 -8.39 16.39
C LYS A 2 -6.30 -9.23 17.57
N SER A 3 -6.04 -10.52 17.37
CA SER A 3 -5.50 -11.42 18.41
C SER A 3 -4.10 -11.00 18.92
N LYS A 4 -3.20 -10.57 18.02
CA LYS A 4 -1.86 -10.07 18.37
C LYS A 4 -1.91 -8.77 19.19
N ASN A 5 -2.79 -7.84 18.81
CA ASN A 5 -2.96 -6.57 19.53
C ASN A 5 -3.55 -6.78 20.93
N MET A 6 -4.49 -7.70 21.08
CA MET A 6 -5.11 -8.01 22.37
C MET A 6 -4.14 -8.73 23.33
N SER A 7 -3.25 -9.57 22.80
CA SER A 7 -2.14 -10.16 23.56
C SER A 7 -1.14 -9.12 24.06
N LEU A 8 -0.85 -8.08 23.27
CA LEU A 8 0.11 -7.03 23.64
C LEU A 8 -0.46 -6.15 24.76
N ILE A 9 -1.71 -5.70 24.62
CA ILE A 9 -2.41 -4.90 25.63
C ILE A 9 -2.46 -5.63 26.98
N ASN A 10 -2.77 -6.93 26.96
CA ASN A 10 -2.80 -7.73 28.19
C ASN A 10 -1.41 -7.88 28.83
N LYS A 11 -0.34 -8.00 28.04
CA LYS A 11 1.04 -8.04 28.55
C LYS A 11 1.44 -6.72 29.21
N VAL A 12 1.12 -5.59 28.60
CA VAL A 12 1.40 -4.26 29.16
C VAL A 12 0.62 -4.03 30.44
N LYS A 13 -0.69 -4.34 30.43
CA LYS A 13 -1.56 -4.23 31.60
C LYS A 13 -1.02 -5.04 32.78
N ASN A 14 -0.65 -6.30 32.56
CA ASN A 14 -0.14 -7.18 33.61
C ASN A 14 1.19 -6.68 34.21
N ARG A 15 2.10 -6.15 33.38
CA ARG A 15 3.36 -5.56 33.85
C ARG A 15 3.10 -4.31 34.70
N TYR A 16 2.21 -3.44 34.25
CA TYR A 16 1.85 -2.21 34.97
C TYR A 16 1.14 -2.51 36.29
N THR A 17 0.23 -3.48 36.34
CA THR A 17 -0.40 -3.91 37.60
C THR A 17 0.61 -4.52 38.56
N GLY A 18 1.59 -5.28 38.05
CA GLY A 18 2.66 -5.85 38.88
C GLY A 18 3.54 -4.77 39.51
N ALA A 19 3.90 -3.75 38.74
CA ALA A 19 4.65 -2.57 39.21
C ALA A 19 3.92 -1.81 40.33
N LEU A 20 2.66 -1.44 40.10
CA LEU A 20 1.84 -0.77 41.11
C LEU A 20 1.71 -1.59 42.40
N LEU A 21 1.57 -2.92 42.29
CA LEU A 21 1.49 -3.80 43.44
C LEU A 21 2.83 -3.86 44.19
N ALA A 22 3.96 -3.90 43.48
CA ALA A 22 5.29 -3.83 44.09
C ALA A 22 5.52 -2.51 44.85
N MET A 23 5.14 -1.37 44.26
CA MET A 23 5.18 -0.08 44.94
C MET A 23 4.28 -0.06 46.18
N ALA A 24 3.04 -0.55 46.07
CA ALA A 24 2.09 -0.58 47.18
C ALA A 24 2.61 -1.42 48.36
N ILE A 25 3.24 -2.58 48.08
CA ILE A 25 3.90 -3.41 49.10
C ILE A 25 5.06 -2.64 49.75
N LEU A 26 5.93 -2.01 48.95
CA LEU A 26 7.09 -1.29 49.49
C LEU A 26 6.66 -0.10 50.36
N LEU A 27 5.66 0.67 49.93
CA LEU A 27 5.07 1.76 50.72
C LEU A 27 4.44 1.26 52.02
N SER A 28 3.71 0.14 51.97
CA SER A 28 3.10 -0.46 53.15
C SER A 28 4.15 -0.94 54.15
N MET A 29 5.24 -1.53 53.65
CA MET A 29 6.37 -1.97 54.47
C MET A 29 7.10 -0.78 55.10
N ALA A 30 7.36 0.29 54.35
CA ALA A 30 7.95 1.52 54.86
C ALA A 30 7.09 2.13 55.99
N MET A 31 5.78 2.21 55.78
CA MET A 31 4.84 2.70 56.79
C MET A 31 4.83 1.81 58.04
N GLY A 32 4.87 0.49 57.86
CA GLY A 32 4.96 -0.47 58.96
C GLY A 32 6.22 -0.29 59.81
N VAL A 33 7.38 -0.10 59.17
CA VAL A 33 8.65 0.17 59.86
C VAL A 33 8.61 1.50 60.61
N MET A 34 8.03 2.55 60.01
CA MET A 34 7.87 3.85 60.65
C MET A 34 6.95 3.78 61.88
N GLN A 35 5.84 3.04 61.80
CA GLN A 35 4.94 2.86 62.93
C GLN A 35 5.62 2.08 64.07
N TYR A 36 6.41 1.05 63.71
CA TYR A 36 7.20 0.28 64.68
C TYR A 36 8.28 1.14 65.37
N LEU A 37 8.93 2.03 64.61
CA LEU A 37 9.89 3.01 65.13
C LEU A 37 9.28 3.92 66.20
N LEU A 38 8.14 4.54 65.89
CA LEU A 38 7.44 5.44 66.82
C LEU A 38 7.02 4.71 68.08
N TYR A 39 6.60 3.45 67.95
CA TYR A 39 6.26 2.60 69.08
C TYR A 39 7.47 2.30 69.98
N GLN A 40 8.60 1.86 69.40
CA GLN A 40 9.83 1.60 70.15
C GLN A 40 10.37 2.85 70.83
N GLN A 41 10.41 4.00 70.15
CA GLN A 41 10.85 5.27 70.75
C GLN A 41 10.01 5.67 71.96
N SER A 42 8.68 5.46 71.90
CA SER A 42 7.80 5.72 73.04
C SER A 42 8.09 4.80 74.22
N GLN A 43 8.38 3.52 73.97
CA GLN A 43 8.74 2.57 75.02
C GLN A 43 10.11 2.88 75.65
N ASP A 44 11.14 3.10 74.83
CA ASP A 44 12.50 3.40 75.30
C ASP A 44 12.52 4.70 76.13
N ALA A 45 11.78 5.75 75.71
CA ALA A 45 11.65 6.99 76.48
C ALA A 45 10.99 6.76 77.86
N ARG A 46 10.01 5.87 77.95
CA ARG A 46 9.38 5.50 79.22
C ARG A 46 10.36 4.77 80.14
N VAL A 47 11.16 3.84 79.60
CA VAL A 47 12.18 3.10 80.36
C VAL A 47 13.27 4.03 80.88
N ILE A 48 13.81 4.92 80.04
CA ILE A 48 14.82 5.93 80.44
C ILE A 48 14.27 6.85 81.54
N ASN A 49 13.02 7.31 81.41
CA ASN A 49 12.39 8.14 82.46
C ASN A 49 12.26 7.38 83.79
N ILE A 50 11.87 6.09 83.75
CA ILE A 50 11.77 5.26 84.96
C ILE A 50 13.14 5.04 85.60
N ALA A 51 14.18 4.77 84.81
CA ALA A 51 15.56 4.68 85.29
C ALA A 51 16.03 6.02 85.89
N GLY A 52 15.77 7.15 85.22
CA GLY A 52 16.11 8.49 85.71
C GLY A 52 15.37 8.86 87.01
N MET A 53 14.12 8.40 87.17
CA MET A 53 13.38 8.55 88.42
C MET A 53 14.04 7.80 89.58
N GLN A 54 14.67 6.63 89.35
CA GLN A 54 15.38 5.91 90.43
C GLN A 54 16.48 6.77 91.04
N ARG A 55 17.25 7.44 90.20
CA ARG A 55 18.28 8.39 90.62
C ARG A 55 17.68 9.49 91.51
N MET A 56 16.63 10.16 91.03
CA MET A 56 15.97 11.24 91.77
C MET A 56 15.36 10.74 93.10
N LEU A 57 14.74 9.57 93.08
CA LEU A 57 14.10 8.96 94.24
C LEU A 57 15.13 8.51 95.28
N SER A 58 16.30 8.01 94.89
CA SER A 58 17.38 7.66 95.82
C SER A 58 17.85 8.86 96.66
N GLN A 59 17.92 10.05 96.05
CA GLN A 59 18.29 11.30 96.71
C GLN A 59 17.15 11.82 97.58
N ARG A 60 15.90 11.75 97.09
CA ARG A 60 14.70 12.14 97.86
C ARG A 60 14.52 11.27 99.10
N ILE A 61 14.73 9.96 99.00
CA ILE A 61 14.65 9.04 100.13
C ILE A 61 15.71 9.40 101.19
N ALA A 62 16.95 9.69 100.77
CA ALA A 62 17.98 10.15 101.70
C ALA A 62 17.61 11.47 102.38
N LEU A 63 17.06 12.44 101.64
CA LEU A 63 16.62 13.73 102.18
C LEU A 63 15.48 13.57 103.21
N PHE A 64 14.39 12.89 102.84
CA PHE A 64 13.20 12.75 103.71
C PHE A 64 13.48 11.84 104.91
N SER A 65 14.45 10.91 104.81
CA SER A 65 14.84 10.07 105.95
C SER A 65 15.44 10.87 107.13
N ALA A 66 15.94 12.08 106.87
CA ALA A 66 16.56 12.95 107.87
C ALA A 66 15.57 13.92 108.55
N GLN A 67 14.30 13.96 108.13
CA GLN A 67 13.31 14.90 108.65
C GLN A 67 12.34 14.22 109.63
N GLU A 68 11.94 14.93 110.70
CA GLU A 68 11.13 14.38 111.80
C GLU A 68 9.62 14.72 111.70
N ASP A 69 9.15 15.48 110.70
CA ASP A 69 7.72 15.84 110.56
C ASP A 69 6.90 14.65 110.00
N LYS A 70 5.64 14.52 110.46
CA LYS A 70 4.71 13.47 110.00
C LYS A 70 4.43 13.55 108.50
N ARG A 71 4.43 14.75 107.93
CA ARG A 71 4.27 14.98 106.48
C ARG A 71 5.45 14.42 105.67
N ASP A 72 6.65 14.44 106.25
CA ASP A 72 7.87 13.94 105.60
C ASP A 72 7.94 12.42 105.66
N SER A 73 7.35 11.80 106.68
CA SER A 73 7.19 10.33 106.78
C SER A 73 6.30 9.76 105.66
N GLU A 74 5.22 10.48 105.29
CA GLU A 74 4.35 10.08 104.18
C GLU A 74 5.04 10.28 102.82
N ALA A 75 5.77 11.39 102.65
CA ALA A 75 6.60 11.64 101.46
C ALA A 75 7.71 10.59 101.29
N LEU A 76 8.37 10.18 102.39
CA LEU A 76 9.36 9.12 102.41
C LEU A 76 8.75 7.78 101.97
N ARG A 77 7.59 7.42 102.51
CA ARG A 77 6.86 6.20 102.11
C ARG A 77 6.52 6.20 100.62
N GLN A 78 5.96 7.29 100.11
CA GLN A 78 5.64 7.41 98.68
C GLN A 78 6.90 7.31 97.80
N ALA A 79 8.02 7.91 98.23
CA ALA A 79 9.28 7.84 97.50
C ALA A 79 9.84 6.41 97.45
N ILE A 80 9.80 5.67 98.58
CA ILE A 80 10.24 4.27 98.67
C ILE A 80 9.36 3.36 97.82
N ASP A 81 8.04 3.45 97.96
CA ASP A 81 7.10 2.61 97.21
C ASP A 81 7.23 2.89 95.70
N LYS A 82 7.48 4.15 95.31
CA LYS A 82 7.73 4.50 93.91
C LYS A 82 9.08 3.99 93.40
N PHE A 83 10.13 4.04 94.22
CA PHE A 83 11.46 3.51 93.89
C PHE A 83 11.37 1.99 93.67
N GLU A 84 10.73 1.26 94.58
CA GLU A 84 10.53 -0.19 94.48
C GLU A 84 9.71 -0.56 93.23
N SER A 85 8.56 0.08 93.01
CA SER A 85 7.73 -0.18 91.82
C SER A 85 8.45 0.11 90.51
N ASN A 86 9.25 1.17 90.46
CA ASN A 86 10.07 1.48 89.29
C ASN A 86 11.18 0.43 89.10
N HIS A 87 11.70 -0.16 90.18
CA HIS A 87 12.83 -1.10 90.13
C HIS A 87 12.32 -2.43 89.60
N ASP A 88 11.21 -2.91 90.16
CA ASP A 88 10.50 -4.10 89.69
C ASP A 88 10.08 -3.99 88.21
N PHE A 89 9.71 -2.79 87.75
CA PHE A 89 9.41 -2.56 86.34
C PHE A 89 10.65 -2.77 85.46
N LEU A 90 11.80 -2.22 85.83
CA LEU A 90 13.05 -2.33 85.06
C LEU A 90 13.62 -3.75 85.06
N THR A 91 13.47 -4.48 86.18
CA THR A 91 13.96 -5.85 86.35
C THR A 91 12.92 -6.91 85.99
N LYS A 92 11.78 -6.53 85.40
CA LYS A 92 10.70 -7.45 85.07
C LYS A 92 11.19 -8.53 84.09
N THR A 93 10.88 -9.78 84.42
CA THR A 93 11.20 -10.96 83.60
C THR A 93 9.94 -11.58 83.01
N GLU A 94 10.05 -12.07 81.77
CA GLU A 94 9.01 -12.84 81.10
C GLU A 94 9.65 -14.10 80.51
N ARG A 95 9.13 -15.28 80.85
CA ARG A 95 9.67 -16.59 80.44
C ARG A 95 11.15 -16.81 80.78
N GLY A 96 11.66 -16.15 81.83
CA GLY A 96 13.04 -16.28 82.29
C GLY A 96 14.03 -15.29 81.68
N GLU A 97 13.58 -14.43 80.75
CA GLU A 97 14.40 -13.37 80.15
C GLU A 97 13.94 -12.00 80.65
N THR A 98 14.87 -11.06 80.78
CA THR A 98 14.52 -9.68 81.17
C THR A 98 13.90 -8.93 79.99
N ILE A 99 12.87 -8.12 80.25
CA ILE A 99 12.13 -7.44 79.17
C ILE A 99 12.86 -6.18 78.69
N TYR A 100 13.50 -5.46 79.62
CA TYR A 100 14.07 -4.13 79.36
C TYR A 100 15.60 -4.07 79.47
N LEU A 101 16.24 -5.10 80.02
CA LEU A 101 17.70 -5.12 80.16
C LEU A 101 18.30 -5.82 78.93
N ASN A 102 19.26 -5.17 78.30
CA ASN A 102 20.12 -5.83 77.31
C ASN A 102 21.28 -6.54 78.01
N GLU A 103 22.11 -7.27 77.28
CA GLU A 103 23.25 -8.00 77.84
C GLU A 103 24.14 -7.15 78.77
N ALA A 104 24.47 -5.91 78.37
CA ALA A 104 25.26 -5.00 79.20
C ALA A 104 24.55 -4.60 80.50
N LEU A 105 23.23 -4.32 80.43
CA LEU A 105 22.40 -3.99 81.58
C LEU A 105 22.16 -5.22 82.48
N GLU A 106 21.99 -6.43 81.93
CA GLU A 106 21.85 -7.66 82.71
C GLU A 106 23.11 -7.95 83.51
N VAL A 107 24.29 -7.79 82.88
CA VAL A 107 25.58 -7.87 83.57
C VAL A 107 25.65 -6.82 84.68
N PHE A 108 25.23 -5.59 84.40
CA PHE A 108 25.27 -4.50 85.38
C PHE A 108 24.31 -4.69 86.58
N TYR A 109 23.12 -5.24 86.33
CA TYR A 109 22.09 -5.46 87.35
C TYR A 109 22.34 -6.72 88.18
N TYR A 110 22.78 -7.82 87.57
CA TYR A 110 22.82 -9.13 88.23
C TYR A 110 24.23 -9.71 88.41
N GLN A 111 25.22 -9.28 87.63
CA GLN A 111 26.59 -9.81 87.72
C GLN A 111 27.53 -8.86 88.49
N GLY A 112 28.59 -9.42 89.09
CA GLY A 112 29.61 -8.64 89.78
C GLY A 112 30.48 -7.84 88.81
N PRO A 113 30.99 -6.65 89.18
CA PRO A 113 31.20 -6.17 90.55
C PRO A 113 30.09 -5.25 91.12
N VAL A 114 29.10 -4.82 90.32
CA VAL A 114 28.11 -3.81 90.74
C VAL A 114 26.88 -4.45 91.39
N GLN A 115 26.25 -5.45 90.75
CA GLN A 115 25.03 -6.09 91.25
C GLN A 115 23.95 -5.07 91.66
N LEU A 116 23.58 -4.17 90.74
CA LEU A 116 22.68 -3.05 91.04
C LEU A 116 21.33 -3.50 91.62
N ASP A 117 20.79 -4.66 91.23
CA ASP A 117 19.56 -5.20 91.81
C ASP A 117 19.67 -5.44 93.32
N VAL A 118 20.78 -6.04 93.76
CA VAL A 118 21.05 -6.32 95.17
C VAL A 118 21.22 -5.01 95.94
N GLN A 119 21.97 -4.06 95.38
CA GLN A 119 22.19 -2.74 96.01
C GLN A 119 20.88 -1.96 96.17
N SER A 120 20.04 -1.92 95.13
CA SER A 120 18.73 -1.26 95.15
C SER A 120 17.79 -1.89 96.16
N LYS A 121 17.70 -3.23 96.22
CA LYS A 121 16.88 -3.94 97.22
C LYS A 121 17.37 -3.74 98.65
N ALA A 122 18.69 -3.72 98.86
CA ALA A 122 19.28 -3.43 100.16
C ALA A 122 18.95 -1.99 100.61
N PHE A 123 19.06 -1.02 99.70
CA PHE A 123 18.68 0.37 99.96
C PHE A 123 17.19 0.53 100.31
N ILE A 124 16.28 -0.11 99.56
CA ILE A 124 14.84 -0.13 99.86
C ILE A 124 14.59 -0.71 101.26
N THR A 125 15.25 -1.81 101.60
CA THR A 125 15.10 -2.47 102.91
C THR A 125 15.56 -1.56 104.05
N LEU A 126 16.70 -0.89 103.90
CA LEU A 126 17.20 0.10 104.86
C LEU A 126 16.22 1.27 105.01
N ALA A 127 15.73 1.83 103.90
CA ALA A 127 14.78 2.93 103.91
C ALA A 127 13.43 2.55 104.57
N ARG A 128 12.95 1.31 104.35
CA ARG A 128 11.75 0.78 105.03
C ARG A 128 11.94 0.59 106.53
N SER A 129 13.13 0.19 106.96
CA SER A 129 13.43 0.04 108.39
C SER A 129 13.33 1.38 109.14
N GLN A 130 13.76 2.48 108.52
CA GLN A 130 13.65 3.84 109.07
C GLN A 130 12.19 4.30 109.22
N LEU A 131 11.27 3.86 108.34
CA LEU A 131 9.84 4.14 108.48
C LEU A 131 9.19 3.39 109.65
N GLN A 132 9.69 2.19 109.96
CA GLN A 132 9.15 1.35 111.04
C GLN A 132 9.71 1.76 112.41
N GLN A 133 11.01 2.08 112.47
CA GLN A 133 11.71 2.48 113.68
C GLN A 133 12.69 3.62 113.36
N PRO A 134 12.29 4.89 113.53
CA PRO A 134 13.14 6.04 113.25
C PRO A 134 14.37 6.03 114.16
N ALA A 135 15.57 5.87 113.58
CA ALA A 135 16.82 5.86 114.34
C ALA A 135 17.87 6.77 113.65
N PRO A 136 18.56 7.66 114.39
CA PRO A 136 19.59 8.54 113.80
C PRO A 136 20.72 7.79 113.09
N GLN A 137 21.04 6.56 113.55
CA GLN A 137 22.04 5.70 112.94
C GLN A 137 21.60 5.18 111.55
N LEU A 138 20.31 4.90 111.36
CA LEU A 138 19.76 4.46 110.08
C LEU A 138 19.74 5.60 109.05
N VAL A 139 19.50 6.84 109.48
CA VAL A 139 19.59 8.03 108.60
C VAL A 139 20.99 8.16 107.99
N ALA A 140 22.04 8.02 108.81
CA ALA A 140 23.42 8.06 108.33
C ALA A 140 23.73 6.92 107.36
N GLN A 141 23.22 5.70 107.62
CA GLN A 141 23.38 4.55 106.74
C GLN A 141 22.64 4.72 105.40
N ILE A 142 21.41 5.26 105.42
CA ILE A 142 20.64 5.55 104.20
C ILE A 142 21.35 6.60 103.35
N PHE A 143 21.90 7.64 103.98
CA PHE A 143 22.67 8.68 103.27
C PHE A 143 23.91 8.09 102.59
N ILE A 144 24.71 7.29 103.31
CA ILE A 144 25.89 6.61 102.75
C ILE A 144 25.49 5.64 101.63
N ALA A 145 24.44 4.83 101.83
CA ALA A 145 23.96 3.89 100.83
C ALA A 145 23.44 4.60 99.57
N SER A 146 22.75 5.73 99.72
CA SER A 146 22.31 6.58 98.60
C SER A 146 23.51 7.14 97.82
N GLN A 147 24.55 7.62 98.51
CA GLN A 147 25.77 8.11 97.87
C GLN A 147 26.53 7.03 97.09
N HIS A 148 26.53 5.79 97.57
CA HIS A 148 27.12 4.65 96.85
C HIS A 148 26.26 4.17 95.68
N LEU A 149 24.93 4.25 95.81
CA LEU A 149 23.99 3.80 94.79
C LEU A 149 23.88 4.79 93.62
N LEU A 150 24.04 6.09 93.89
CA LEU A 150 23.82 7.16 92.91
C LEU A 150 24.68 7.03 91.63
N PRO A 151 26.01 6.82 91.69
CA PRO A 151 26.84 6.64 90.50
C PRO A 151 26.42 5.41 89.67
N ASN A 152 25.98 4.33 90.34
CA ASN A 152 25.53 3.13 89.65
C ASN A 152 24.16 3.36 88.97
N LEU A 153 23.27 4.13 89.58
CA LEU A 153 22.01 4.53 88.96
C LEU A 153 22.24 5.48 87.76
N ASP A 154 23.20 6.40 87.86
CA ASP A 154 23.62 7.26 86.74
C ASP A 154 24.16 6.43 85.57
N GLU A 155 25.02 5.45 85.85
CA GLU A 155 25.55 4.54 84.82
C GLU A 155 24.44 3.68 84.20
N ALA A 156 23.49 3.17 85.00
CA ALA A 156 22.33 2.44 84.48
C ALA A 156 21.50 3.30 83.52
N VAL A 157 21.25 4.57 83.84
CA VAL A 157 20.55 5.51 82.94
C VAL A 157 21.34 5.70 81.64
N SER A 158 22.67 5.87 81.73
CA SER A 158 23.56 5.98 80.57
C SER A 158 23.48 4.75 79.65
N LEU A 159 23.47 3.55 80.22
CA LEU A 159 23.33 2.28 79.50
C LEU A 159 21.94 2.14 78.85
N PHE A 160 20.86 2.56 79.53
CA PHE A 160 19.52 2.61 78.93
C PHE A 160 19.45 3.61 77.77
N GLU A 161 20.06 4.79 77.90
CA GLU A 161 20.15 5.76 76.81
C GLU A 161 20.96 5.22 75.62
N GLN A 162 22.09 4.55 75.87
CA GLN A 162 22.92 3.97 74.82
C GLN A 162 22.18 2.84 74.09
N HIS A 163 21.46 1.99 74.81
CA HIS A 163 20.64 0.93 74.24
C HIS A 163 19.56 1.49 73.30
N ALA A 164 18.83 2.52 73.76
CA ALA A 164 17.81 3.20 72.96
C ALA A 164 18.42 3.85 71.70
N ARG A 165 19.58 4.52 71.82
CA ARG A 165 20.29 5.11 70.67
C ARG A 165 20.76 4.06 69.66
N SER A 166 21.25 2.91 70.11
CA SER A 166 21.70 1.85 69.22
C SER A 166 20.54 1.24 68.40
N LYS A 167 19.37 1.04 69.04
CA LYS A 167 18.17 0.58 68.34
C LYS A 167 17.71 1.57 67.27
N THR A 168 17.66 2.87 67.59
CA THR A 168 17.21 3.89 66.62
C THR A 168 18.15 3.98 65.42
N GLU A 169 19.47 3.84 65.63
CA GLU A 169 20.46 3.80 64.55
C GLU A 169 20.31 2.60 63.61
N MET A 170 20.07 1.40 64.16
CA MET A 170 19.82 0.21 63.34
C MET A 170 18.60 0.40 62.45
N VAL A 171 17.52 0.95 62.99
CA VAL A 171 16.29 1.12 62.23
C VAL A 171 16.39 2.26 61.22
N ARG A 172 17.14 3.33 61.51
CA ARG A 172 17.47 4.37 60.51
C ARG A 172 18.19 3.80 59.29
N LYS A 173 19.09 2.83 59.48
CA LYS A 173 19.74 2.12 58.36
C LYS A 173 18.73 1.29 57.55
N ILE A 174 17.78 0.65 58.21
CA ILE A 174 16.69 -0.09 57.55
C ILE A 174 15.81 0.87 56.72
N GLU A 175 15.47 2.03 57.26
CA GLU A 175 14.71 3.07 56.57
C GLU A 175 15.44 3.56 55.30
N LEU A 176 16.73 3.89 55.41
CA LEU A 176 17.56 4.27 54.25
C LEU A 176 17.61 3.16 53.20
N LEU A 177 17.70 1.90 53.61
CA LEU A 177 17.71 0.76 52.71
C LEU A 177 16.36 0.60 51.98
N ILE A 178 15.24 0.75 52.68
CA ILE A 178 13.90 0.73 52.07
C ILE A 178 13.75 1.89 51.07
N TRP A 179 14.22 3.07 51.42
CA TRP A 179 14.21 4.23 50.52
C TRP A 179 15.06 4.00 49.25
N LEU A 180 16.27 3.48 49.40
CA LEU A 180 17.13 3.11 48.26
C LEU A 180 16.50 2.03 47.38
N LEU A 181 15.89 1.01 47.98
CA LEU A 181 15.13 -0.02 47.24
C LEU A 181 13.94 0.58 46.48
N GLY A 182 13.25 1.57 47.09
CA GLY A 182 12.17 2.29 46.43
C GLY A 182 12.64 3.06 45.20
N LEU A 183 13.77 3.78 45.30
CA LEU A 183 14.38 4.46 44.15
C LEU A 183 14.83 3.49 43.06
N LEU A 184 15.43 2.37 43.45
CA LEU A 184 15.83 1.33 42.50
C LEU A 184 14.61 0.73 41.79
N LEU A 185 13.52 0.46 42.52
CA LEU A 185 12.27 -0.03 41.95
C LEU A 185 11.70 0.98 40.94
N LEU A 186 11.62 2.26 41.30
CA LEU A 186 11.18 3.32 40.40
C LEU A 186 12.02 3.40 39.12
N PHE A 187 13.34 3.27 39.24
CA PHE A 187 14.23 3.24 38.08
C PHE A 187 13.97 2.03 37.18
N ILE A 188 13.79 0.84 37.77
CA ILE A 188 13.46 -0.39 37.04
C ILE A 188 12.14 -0.22 36.29
N GLU A 189 11.11 0.31 36.96
CA GLU A 189 9.82 0.55 36.32
C GLU A 189 9.92 1.56 35.18
N ALA A 190 10.60 2.69 35.39
CA ALA A 190 10.82 3.70 34.36
C ALA A 190 11.48 3.10 33.11
N LYS A 191 12.56 2.31 33.32
CA LYS A 191 13.35 1.74 32.23
C LYS A 191 12.68 0.57 31.53
N PHE A 192 12.06 -0.35 32.26
CA PHE A 192 11.56 -1.61 31.72
C PHE A 192 10.06 -1.64 31.44
N ILE A 193 9.30 -0.69 31.99
CA ILE A 193 7.84 -0.64 31.81
C ILE A 193 7.45 0.63 31.05
N PHE A 194 7.79 1.81 31.58
CA PHE A 194 7.32 3.07 30.98
C PHE A 194 7.98 3.39 29.64
N HIS A 195 9.31 3.28 29.55
CA HIS A 195 10.02 3.58 28.31
C HIS A 195 9.59 2.70 27.11
N PRO A 196 9.54 1.35 27.21
CA PRO A 196 9.08 0.53 26.09
C PRO A 196 7.60 0.76 25.78
N MET A 197 6.74 0.99 26.77
CA MET A 197 5.33 1.30 26.55
C MET A 197 5.15 2.62 25.78
N ALA A 198 5.89 3.66 26.15
CA ALA A 198 5.84 4.96 25.45
C ALA A 198 6.25 4.81 23.98
N ARG A 199 7.28 4.00 23.71
CA ARG A 199 7.71 3.70 22.34
C ARG A 199 6.65 2.94 21.55
N GLU A 200 6.06 1.90 22.13
CA GLU A 200 4.99 1.13 21.48
C GLU A 200 3.76 2.01 21.17
N ILE A 201 3.39 2.92 22.08
CA ILE A 201 2.29 3.87 21.87
C ILE A 201 2.61 4.84 20.73
N ALA A 202 3.82 5.39 20.69
CA ALA A 202 4.26 6.28 19.62
C ALA A 202 4.21 5.56 18.25
N GLU A 203 4.78 4.37 18.15
CA GLU A 203 4.74 3.56 16.92
C GLU A 203 3.30 3.20 16.49
N ALA A 204 2.39 2.99 17.44
CA ALA A 204 0.98 2.73 17.14
C ALA A 204 0.24 3.98 16.65
N LEU A 205 0.53 5.16 17.23
CA LEU A 205 -0.01 6.45 16.79
C LEU A 205 0.46 6.78 15.37
N ASP A 206 1.75 6.66 15.09
CA ASP A 206 2.31 6.92 13.75
C ASP A 206 1.67 6.04 12.69
N LYS A 207 1.48 4.74 12.98
CA LYS A 207 0.79 3.82 12.07
C LYS A 207 -0.67 4.20 11.84
N LEU A 208 -1.36 4.66 12.88
CA LEU A 208 -2.75 5.06 12.79
C LEU A 208 -2.90 6.37 12.01
N GLU A 209 -2.00 7.33 12.22
CA GLU A 209 -1.96 8.59 11.50
C GLU A 209 -1.62 8.38 10.01
N ALA A 210 -0.64 7.54 9.70
CA ALA A 210 -0.33 7.17 8.32
C ALA A 210 -1.51 6.49 7.61
N ALA A 211 -2.18 5.54 8.28
CA ALA A 211 -3.36 4.86 7.73
C ALA A 211 -4.53 5.84 7.52
N ARG A 212 -4.74 6.76 8.46
CA ARG A 212 -5.76 7.81 8.34
C ARG A 212 -5.47 8.73 7.16
N LYS A 213 -4.22 9.21 7.02
CA LYS A 213 -3.83 10.09 5.93
C LYS A 213 -4.07 9.46 4.56
N LEU A 214 -3.69 8.18 4.39
CA LEU A 214 -3.97 7.44 3.16
C LEU A 214 -5.48 7.33 2.87
N ALA A 215 -6.30 7.10 3.91
CA ALA A 215 -7.75 7.03 3.75
C ALA A 215 -8.35 8.40 3.37
N ASP A 216 -7.90 9.48 4.01
CA ASP A 216 -8.34 10.85 3.72
C ASP A 216 -7.93 11.28 2.29
N ASP A 217 -6.71 10.98 1.87
CA ASP A 217 -6.22 11.24 0.51
C ASP A 217 -7.05 10.49 -0.55
N ALA A 218 -7.37 9.22 -0.29
CA ALA A 218 -8.24 8.42 -1.16
C ALA A 218 -9.66 9.01 -1.24
N LEU A 219 -10.22 9.43 -0.10
CA LEU A 219 -11.55 10.05 -0.02
C LEU A 219 -11.59 11.36 -0.81
N HIS A 220 -10.59 12.23 -0.63
CA HIS A 220 -10.49 13.49 -1.35
C HIS A 220 -10.29 13.30 -2.85
N SER A 221 -9.50 12.30 -3.25
CA SER A 221 -9.35 11.92 -4.67
C SER A 221 -10.69 11.49 -5.27
N LYS A 222 -11.44 10.62 -4.57
CA LYS A 222 -12.78 10.18 -4.99
C LYS A 222 -13.77 11.34 -5.11
N SER A 223 -13.77 12.25 -4.14
CA SER A 223 -14.63 13.44 -4.18
C SER A 223 -14.30 14.36 -5.38
N ARG A 224 -13.01 14.64 -5.62
CA ARG A 224 -12.56 15.45 -6.77
C ARG A 224 -12.90 14.79 -8.11
N PHE A 225 -12.84 13.46 -8.20
CA PHE A 225 -13.24 12.72 -9.38
C PHE A 225 -14.74 12.86 -9.64
N LEU A 226 -15.60 12.60 -8.65
CA LEU A 226 -17.06 12.70 -8.80
C LEU A 226 -17.52 14.11 -9.21
N ALA A 227 -16.89 15.15 -8.66
CA ALA A 227 -17.16 16.53 -9.05
C ALA A 227 -16.82 16.79 -10.53
N ARG A 228 -15.67 16.28 -11.01
CA ARG A 228 -15.27 16.39 -12.42
C ARG A 228 -16.20 15.61 -13.35
N VAL A 229 -16.52 14.37 -13.02
CA VAL A 229 -17.46 13.54 -13.79
C VAL A 229 -18.81 14.23 -13.92
N SER A 230 -19.33 14.79 -12.82
CA SER A 230 -20.60 15.53 -12.85
C SER A 230 -20.55 16.73 -13.80
N HIS A 231 -19.42 17.43 -13.85
CA HIS A 231 -19.23 18.56 -14.78
C HIS A 231 -19.13 18.08 -16.23
N GLU A 232 -18.32 17.05 -16.49
CA GLU A 232 -18.12 16.50 -17.84
C GLU A 232 -19.37 15.83 -18.40
N LEU A 233 -20.24 15.24 -17.57
CA LEU A 233 -21.54 14.72 -18.01
C LEU A 233 -22.54 15.84 -18.32
N ARG A 234 -22.48 16.97 -17.60
CA ARG A 234 -23.42 18.08 -17.78
C ARG A 234 -23.25 18.76 -19.14
N THR A 235 -22.02 18.94 -19.61
CA THR A 235 -21.72 19.63 -20.88
C THR A 235 -22.36 18.99 -22.13
N PRO A 236 -22.16 17.69 -22.44
CA PRO A 236 -22.81 17.04 -23.58
C PRO A 236 -24.33 16.95 -23.39
N LEU A 237 -24.81 16.79 -22.16
CA LEU A 237 -26.25 16.76 -21.88
C LEU A 237 -26.93 18.11 -22.17
N GLN A 238 -26.29 19.22 -21.80
CA GLN A 238 -26.73 20.57 -22.15
C GLN A 238 -26.65 20.82 -23.66
N ALA A 239 -25.62 20.30 -24.35
CA ALA A 239 -25.52 20.40 -25.80
C ALA A 239 -26.66 19.63 -26.50
N ILE A 240 -26.99 18.41 -26.05
CA ILE A 240 -28.14 17.63 -26.55
C ILE A 240 -29.44 18.43 -26.39
N GLN A 241 -29.67 19.02 -25.22
CA GLN A 241 -30.85 19.85 -24.97
C GLN A 241 -30.89 21.06 -25.90
N GLY A 242 -29.79 21.80 -26.03
CA GLY A 242 -29.72 22.98 -26.91
C GLY A 242 -29.97 22.66 -28.37
N TYR A 243 -29.34 21.60 -28.91
CA TYR A 243 -29.54 21.18 -30.29
C TYR A 243 -30.95 20.61 -30.55
N LEU A 244 -31.56 19.95 -29.56
CA LEU A 244 -32.97 19.53 -29.64
C LEU A 244 -33.93 20.71 -29.64
N ASP A 245 -33.71 21.71 -28.77
CA ASP A 245 -34.52 22.93 -28.71
C ASP A 245 -34.43 23.72 -30.02
N GLU A 246 -33.23 23.84 -30.60
CA GLU A 246 -32.99 24.48 -31.88
C GLU A 246 -33.64 23.71 -33.04
N TYR A 247 -33.60 22.37 -33.02
CA TYR A 247 -34.33 21.53 -33.97
C TYR A 247 -35.86 21.71 -33.86
N LEU A 248 -36.39 21.78 -32.63
CA LEU A 248 -37.82 22.00 -32.40
C LEU A 248 -38.28 23.36 -32.93
N HIS A 249 -37.42 24.38 -32.89
CA HIS A 249 -37.70 25.72 -33.42
C HIS A 249 -37.54 25.80 -34.95
N ASN A 250 -36.39 25.41 -35.48
CA ASN A 250 -35.99 25.70 -36.86
C ASN A 250 -36.14 24.51 -37.81
N LYS A 251 -36.49 23.32 -37.29
CA LYS A 251 -36.63 22.05 -38.05
C LYS A 251 -35.37 21.65 -38.82
N ASP A 252 -34.21 22.19 -38.46
CA ASP A 252 -32.94 21.94 -39.15
C ASP A 252 -32.39 20.55 -38.81
N THR A 253 -32.46 19.65 -39.79
CA THR A 253 -31.99 18.26 -39.64
C THR A 253 -30.49 18.13 -39.41
N GLN A 254 -29.66 19.16 -39.65
CA GLN A 254 -28.25 19.15 -39.24
C GLN A 254 -28.10 19.07 -37.70
N GLN A 255 -29.03 19.65 -36.94
CA GLN A 255 -28.99 19.62 -35.48
C GLN A 255 -29.13 18.20 -34.92
N LEU A 256 -29.84 17.31 -35.62
CA LEU A 256 -29.92 15.89 -35.24
C LEU A 256 -28.56 15.18 -35.33
N GLN A 257 -27.67 15.61 -36.23
CA GLN A 257 -26.29 15.10 -36.29
C GLN A 257 -25.47 15.57 -35.07
N HIS A 258 -25.67 16.83 -34.65
CA HIS A 258 -25.03 17.36 -33.44
C HIS A 258 -25.54 16.69 -32.17
N VAL A 259 -26.84 16.40 -32.07
CA VAL A 259 -27.42 15.56 -31.00
C VAL A 259 -26.77 14.18 -30.97
N LYS A 260 -26.65 13.51 -32.13
CA LYS A 260 -26.00 12.19 -32.21
C LYS A 260 -24.54 12.24 -31.79
N SER A 261 -23.81 13.30 -32.16
CA SER A 261 -22.42 13.51 -31.74
C SER A 261 -22.30 13.73 -30.23
N ALA A 262 -23.16 14.55 -29.64
CA ALA A 262 -23.17 14.82 -28.21
C ALA A 262 -23.61 13.59 -27.39
N ALA A 263 -24.53 12.77 -27.90
CA ALA A 263 -24.90 11.49 -27.32
C ALA A 263 -23.73 10.49 -27.34
N ASN A 264 -23.00 10.38 -28.45
CA ASN A 264 -21.80 9.53 -28.54
C ASN A 264 -20.69 10.01 -27.58
N GLN A 265 -20.53 11.32 -27.37
CA GLN A 265 -19.60 11.86 -26.38
C GLN A 265 -20.00 11.50 -24.95
N LEU A 266 -21.30 11.57 -24.63
CA LEU A 266 -21.83 11.15 -23.33
C LEU A 266 -21.57 9.66 -23.09
N ASP A 267 -21.77 8.82 -24.11
CA ASP A 267 -21.56 7.37 -24.03
C ASP A 267 -20.08 7.05 -23.74
N ASN A 268 -19.16 7.71 -24.46
CA ASN A 268 -17.72 7.58 -24.23
C ASN A 268 -17.30 8.02 -22.81
N LEU A 269 -17.90 9.09 -22.28
CA LEU A 269 -17.67 9.54 -20.89
C LEU A 269 -18.19 8.51 -19.87
N LEU A 270 -19.35 7.92 -20.14
CA LEU A 270 -19.98 6.93 -19.25
C LEU A 270 -19.13 5.67 -19.12
N TYR A 271 -18.59 5.17 -20.25
CA TYR A 271 -17.61 4.08 -20.23
C TYR A 271 -16.31 4.47 -19.50
N SER A 272 -15.85 5.71 -19.62
CA SER A 272 -14.65 6.19 -18.92
C SER A 272 -14.84 6.25 -17.40
N VAL A 273 -16.06 6.56 -16.93
CA VAL A 273 -16.43 6.53 -15.50
C VAL A 273 -16.50 5.10 -14.96
N GLN A 274 -17.08 4.18 -15.74
CA GLN A 274 -17.12 2.76 -15.39
C GLN A 274 -15.71 2.18 -15.28
N ASP A 275 -14.84 2.47 -16.25
CA ASP A 275 -13.45 2.02 -16.23
C ASP A 275 -12.66 2.61 -15.04
N PHE A 276 -12.93 3.86 -14.62
CA PHE A 276 -12.31 4.45 -13.42
C PHE A 276 -12.76 3.78 -12.11
N ASN A 277 -14.05 3.42 -11.98
CA ASN A 277 -14.53 2.69 -10.80
C ASN A 277 -13.85 1.31 -10.71
N ASN A 278 -13.70 0.62 -11.83
CA ASN A 278 -13.00 -0.67 -11.89
C ASN A 278 -11.49 -0.52 -11.60
N LEU A 279 -10.90 0.61 -11.97
CA LEU A 279 -9.52 1.01 -11.65
C LEU A 279 -9.26 1.17 -10.15
N SER A 280 -10.24 1.65 -9.39
CA SER A 280 -10.13 1.82 -7.94
C SER A 280 -10.18 0.51 -7.15
N GLU A 281 -10.61 -0.59 -7.79
CA GLU A 281 -10.75 -1.92 -7.19
C GLU A 281 -9.74 -2.97 -7.75
N GLN A 282 -8.78 -2.55 -8.58
CA GLN A 282 -7.70 -3.39 -9.13
C GLN A 282 -8.10 -4.57 -10.06
N GLU A 283 -9.35 -4.71 -10.47
CA GLU A 283 -9.75 -5.72 -11.47
C GLU A 283 -10.62 -5.09 -12.57
N VAL A 284 -10.00 -4.80 -13.72
CA VAL A 284 -10.78 -4.60 -14.94
C VAL A 284 -11.31 -5.96 -15.37
N VAL A 285 -12.57 -6.23 -15.04
CA VAL A 285 -13.23 -7.49 -15.39
C VAL A 285 -13.43 -7.56 -16.90
N ILE A 286 -12.67 -8.42 -17.59
CA ILE A 286 -12.80 -8.68 -19.03
C ILE A 286 -13.99 -9.63 -19.27
N GLU A 287 -15.02 -9.15 -19.96
CA GLU A 287 -16.20 -9.96 -20.28
C GLU A 287 -15.99 -10.67 -21.64
N ARG A 288 -15.57 -11.93 -21.58
CA ARG A 288 -15.32 -12.73 -22.80
C ARG A 288 -16.62 -13.28 -23.38
N HIS A 289 -16.93 -12.89 -24.60
CA HIS A 289 -18.07 -13.38 -25.37
C HIS A 289 -17.58 -13.99 -26.69
N GLN A 290 -18.34 -14.94 -27.23
CA GLN A 290 -18.09 -15.46 -28.56
C GLN A 290 -18.40 -14.37 -29.59
N VAL A 291 -17.41 -14.00 -30.40
CA VAL A 291 -17.52 -12.94 -31.41
C VAL A 291 -16.81 -13.36 -32.70
N ALA A 292 -17.32 -12.87 -33.84
CA ALA A 292 -16.64 -12.98 -35.13
C ALA A 292 -15.57 -11.88 -35.23
N LEU A 293 -14.29 -12.27 -35.16
CA LEU A 293 -13.19 -11.33 -34.99
C LEU A 293 -13.09 -10.33 -36.15
N ARG A 294 -13.20 -10.81 -37.39
CA ARG A 294 -13.20 -9.96 -38.59
C ARG A 294 -14.28 -8.89 -38.55
N GLU A 295 -15.51 -9.22 -38.15
CA GLU A 295 -16.62 -8.27 -38.13
C GLU A 295 -16.47 -7.19 -37.05
N VAL A 296 -15.88 -7.54 -35.89
CA VAL A 296 -15.55 -6.55 -34.84
C VAL A 296 -14.54 -5.52 -35.37
N ILE A 297 -13.44 -6.00 -35.97
CA ILE A 297 -12.37 -5.14 -36.49
C ILE A 297 -12.88 -4.30 -37.68
N LYS A 298 -13.61 -4.94 -38.59
CA LYS A 298 -14.21 -4.31 -39.76
C LYS A 298 -15.19 -3.21 -39.37
N SER A 299 -16.08 -3.47 -38.41
CA SER A 299 -17.04 -2.49 -37.92
C SER A 299 -16.34 -1.29 -37.27
N ALA A 300 -15.28 -1.55 -36.50
CA ALA A 300 -14.48 -0.50 -35.86
C ALA A 300 -13.67 0.33 -36.88
N GLY A 301 -13.15 -0.28 -37.94
CA GLY A 301 -12.33 0.40 -38.95
C GLY A 301 -13.13 1.13 -40.04
N ILE A 302 -14.15 0.49 -40.63
CA ILE A 302 -14.92 1.03 -41.77
C ILE A 302 -15.62 2.34 -41.41
N ALA A 303 -16.08 2.50 -40.17
CA ALA A 303 -16.77 3.70 -39.70
C ALA A 303 -15.96 5.00 -39.93
N PHE A 304 -14.63 4.88 -40.02
CA PHE A 304 -13.72 6.01 -40.20
C PHE A 304 -13.37 6.34 -41.66
N GLN A 305 -13.75 5.49 -42.61
CA GLN A 305 -13.45 5.69 -44.04
C GLN A 305 -14.10 6.98 -44.57
N LEU A 306 -15.35 7.25 -44.19
CA LEU A 306 -16.05 8.49 -44.56
C LEU A 306 -15.39 9.72 -43.91
N THR A 307 -14.92 9.59 -42.67
CA THR A 307 -14.26 10.67 -41.93
C THR A 307 -12.91 11.02 -42.55
N ALA A 308 -12.12 10.00 -42.92
CA ALA A 308 -10.85 10.19 -43.64
C ALA A 308 -11.07 10.82 -45.02
N HIS A 309 -12.08 10.35 -45.77
CA HIS A 309 -12.44 10.91 -47.07
C HIS A 309 -12.85 12.39 -46.99
N LYS A 310 -13.64 12.77 -45.97
CA LYS A 310 -14.01 14.19 -45.71
C LYS A 310 -12.79 15.08 -45.46
N LYS A 311 -11.69 14.50 -44.95
CA LYS A 311 -10.42 15.18 -44.71
C LYS A 311 -9.43 15.03 -45.88
N SER A 312 -9.87 14.48 -47.01
CA SER A 312 -9.06 14.19 -48.20
C SER A 312 -7.83 13.32 -47.93
N LEU A 313 -7.93 12.41 -46.95
CA LEU A 313 -6.89 11.42 -46.66
C LEU A 313 -7.15 10.12 -47.41
N ALA A 314 -6.11 9.52 -48.00
CA ALA A 314 -6.20 8.18 -48.53
C ALA A 314 -6.31 7.17 -47.37
N PHE A 315 -7.34 6.33 -47.35
CA PHE A 315 -7.58 5.38 -46.26
C PHE A 315 -7.63 3.96 -46.81
N ASN A 316 -6.73 3.10 -46.35
CA ASN A 316 -6.70 1.69 -46.72
C ASN A 316 -6.93 0.81 -45.48
N LEU A 317 -7.85 -0.14 -45.58
CA LEU A 317 -8.12 -1.15 -44.57
C LEU A 317 -7.88 -2.54 -45.18
N ALA A 318 -6.79 -3.18 -44.77
CA ALA A 318 -6.42 -4.52 -45.18
C ALA A 318 -6.63 -5.50 -44.00
N LEU A 319 -7.49 -6.49 -44.19
CA LEU A 319 -7.81 -7.53 -43.21
C LEU A 319 -7.40 -8.88 -43.77
N SER A 320 -6.61 -9.65 -43.01
CA SER A 320 -6.19 -11.01 -43.40
C SER A 320 -7.35 -12.02 -43.30
N ASN A 321 -7.29 -13.09 -44.08
CA ASN A 321 -8.30 -14.17 -44.08
C ASN A 321 -8.23 -15.01 -42.80
N GLU A 322 -7.08 -15.01 -42.14
CA GLU A 322 -6.85 -15.65 -40.84
C GLU A 322 -7.74 -15.03 -39.73
N LEU A 323 -8.34 -13.85 -39.96
CA LEU A 323 -9.31 -13.23 -39.06
C LEU A 323 -10.74 -13.81 -39.17
N ASP A 324 -11.02 -14.68 -40.15
CA ASP A 324 -12.31 -15.35 -40.35
C ASP A 324 -12.56 -16.47 -39.32
N VAL A 325 -12.41 -16.11 -38.04
CA VAL A 325 -12.58 -17.01 -36.91
C VAL A 325 -13.59 -16.44 -35.92
N THR A 326 -14.33 -17.35 -35.28
CA THR A 326 -15.01 -17.06 -34.02
C THR A 326 -14.02 -17.21 -32.88
N CYS A 327 -14.01 -16.25 -31.97
CA CYS A 327 -13.13 -16.24 -30.81
C CYS A 327 -13.85 -15.78 -29.55
N TYR A 328 -13.31 -16.11 -28.40
CA TYR A 328 -13.76 -15.59 -27.10
C TYR A 328 -12.94 -14.36 -26.72
N CYS A 329 -13.54 -13.17 -26.87
CA CYS A 329 -12.91 -11.94 -26.44
C CYS A 329 -13.94 -10.87 -26.05
N ASP A 330 -13.48 -9.76 -25.48
CA ASP A 330 -14.32 -8.59 -25.25
C ASP A 330 -14.34 -7.72 -26.51
N GLY A 331 -15.21 -8.07 -27.45
CA GLY A 331 -15.30 -7.39 -28.75
C GLY A 331 -15.59 -5.88 -28.63
N LYS A 332 -16.27 -5.44 -27.57
CA LYS A 332 -16.55 -4.01 -27.35
C LYS A 332 -15.27 -3.26 -26.99
N ARG A 333 -14.47 -3.76 -26.05
CA ARG A 333 -13.21 -3.13 -25.64
C ARG A 333 -12.15 -3.20 -26.75
N VAL A 334 -12.07 -4.33 -27.46
CA VAL A 334 -11.17 -4.48 -28.62
C VAL A 334 -11.57 -3.51 -29.73
N GLY A 335 -12.85 -3.44 -30.10
CA GLY A 335 -13.36 -2.50 -31.10
C GLY A 335 -13.15 -1.04 -30.71
N TRP A 336 -13.28 -0.71 -29.42
CA TRP A 336 -12.98 0.64 -28.90
C TRP A 336 -11.49 0.99 -29.02
N LEU A 337 -10.58 0.09 -28.61
CA LEU A 337 -9.13 0.30 -28.76
C LEU A 337 -8.75 0.56 -30.21
N ILE A 338 -9.28 -0.25 -31.13
CA ILE A 338 -9.08 -0.08 -32.58
C ILE A 338 -9.59 1.29 -33.05
N SER A 339 -10.83 1.64 -32.67
CA SER A 339 -11.45 2.91 -33.05
C SER A 339 -10.62 4.10 -32.57
N GLU A 340 -10.07 4.03 -31.36
CA GLU A 340 -9.30 5.13 -30.79
C GLU A 340 -7.92 5.29 -31.46
N LEU A 341 -7.28 4.20 -31.88
CA LEU A 341 -6.03 4.27 -32.66
C LEU A 341 -6.29 4.88 -34.05
N VAL A 342 -7.33 4.43 -34.76
CA VAL A 342 -7.68 4.95 -36.09
C VAL A 342 -8.12 6.42 -36.02
N ASN A 343 -8.93 6.77 -35.02
CA ASN A 343 -9.38 8.15 -34.82
C ASN A 343 -8.21 9.10 -34.54
N ASN A 344 -7.24 8.68 -33.72
CA ASN A 344 -6.03 9.49 -33.48
C ASN A 344 -5.20 9.68 -34.75
N ALA A 345 -5.00 8.62 -35.55
CA ALA A 345 -4.31 8.73 -36.84
C ALA A 345 -4.99 9.76 -37.77
N ILE A 346 -6.32 9.74 -37.89
CA ILE A 346 -7.09 10.71 -38.70
C ILE A 346 -7.00 12.11 -38.12
N LYS A 347 -7.06 12.25 -36.79
CA LYS A 347 -7.01 13.55 -36.12
C LYS A 347 -5.72 14.29 -36.40
N PHE A 348 -4.57 13.61 -36.28
CA PHE A 348 -3.24 14.22 -36.37
C PHE A 348 -2.66 14.25 -37.79
N THR A 349 -3.22 13.50 -38.74
CA THR A 349 -2.81 13.57 -40.15
C THR A 349 -3.63 14.63 -40.88
N GLU A 350 -2.97 15.69 -41.38
CA GLU A 350 -3.64 16.75 -42.13
C GLU A 350 -3.75 16.44 -43.62
N CYS A 351 -2.68 15.89 -44.21
CA CYS A 351 -2.63 15.44 -45.60
C CYS A 351 -1.82 14.13 -45.71
N GLY A 352 -2.14 13.30 -46.72
CA GLY A 352 -1.47 12.03 -46.96
C GLY A 352 -2.38 10.81 -46.78
N SER A 353 -1.87 9.76 -46.14
CA SER A 353 -2.54 8.46 -46.10
C SER A 353 -2.53 7.80 -44.73
N ILE A 354 -3.55 6.99 -44.48
CA ILE A 354 -3.67 6.12 -43.31
C ILE A 354 -3.86 4.69 -43.82
N GLN A 355 -2.99 3.80 -43.36
CA GLN A 355 -3.03 2.38 -43.67
C GLN A 355 -3.30 1.59 -42.41
N VAL A 356 -4.34 0.77 -42.45
CA VAL A 356 -4.77 -0.08 -41.34
C VAL A 356 -4.62 -1.53 -41.77
N PHE A 357 -3.87 -2.30 -40.98
CA PHE A 357 -3.66 -3.72 -41.18
C PHE A 357 -4.14 -4.49 -39.96
N ALA A 358 -4.78 -5.62 -40.18
CA ALA A 358 -5.13 -6.54 -39.12
C ALA A 358 -4.85 -7.98 -39.55
N ASP A 359 -4.20 -8.73 -38.66
CA ASP A 359 -3.84 -10.12 -38.89
C ASP A 359 -4.01 -10.94 -37.60
N LEU A 360 -4.27 -12.24 -37.74
CA LEU A 360 -4.29 -13.19 -36.64
C LEU A 360 -3.02 -14.03 -36.70
N VAL A 361 -2.08 -13.73 -35.81
CA VAL A 361 -0.82 -14.47 -35.75
C VAL A 361 -0.99 -15.67 -34.83
N VAL A 362 -0.85 -16.86 -35.40
CA VAL A 362 -0.90 -18.13 -34.67
C VAL A 362 0.54 -18.54 -34.34
N ASP A 363 1.02 -18.18 -33.16
CA ASP A 363 2.34 -18.58 -32.62
C ASP A 363 2.20 -19.80 -31.68
N GLU A 364 3.30 -20.50 -31.36
CA GLU A 364 3.30 -21.80 -30.65
C GLU A 364 2.69 -21.78 -29.24
N ASN A 365 2.56 -20.61 -28.59
CA ASN A 365 2.05 -20.48 -27.21
C ASN A 365 0.58 -20.01 -27.11
N THR A 366 0.21 -18.94 -27.82
CA THR A 366 -1.16 -18.37 -27.81
C THR A 366 -1.38 -17.51 -29.06
N PRO A 367 -2.47 -17.72 -29.82
CA PRO A 367 -2.79 -16.85 -30.95
C PRO A 367 -3.11 -15.43 -30.48
N TYR A 368 -2.72 -14.43 -31.28
CA TYR A 368 -2.96 -13.02 -30.96
C TYR A 368 -3.37 -12.23 -32.20
N LEU A 369 -4.26 -11.26 -31.99
CA LEU A 369 -4.58 -10.23 -32.97
C LEU A 369 -3.42 -9.25 -33.04
N GLU A 370 -2.84 -9.06 -34.22
CA GLU A 370 -1.96 -7.95 -34.53
C GLU A 370 -2.73 -6.91 -35.36
N PHE A 371 -2.93 -5.73 -34.79
CA PHE A 371 -3.60 -4.60 -35.43
C PHE A 371 -2.62 -3.43 -35.57
N VAL A 372 -2.37 -2.99 -36.79
CA VAL A 372 -1.41 -1.95 -37.12
C VAL A 372 -2.13 -0.78 -37.76
N VAL A 373 -1.86 0.43 -37.26
CA VAL A 373 -2.28 1.69 -37.90
C VAL A 373 -1.03 2.47 -38.24
N GLU A 374 -0.87 2.80 -39.51
CA GLU A 374 0.19 3.65 -40.01
C GLU A 374 -0.40 4.94 -40.57
N ASP A 375 0.18 6.06 -40.17
CA ASP A 375 -0.17 7.38 -40.67
C ASP A 375 1.06 8.12 -41.20
N THR A 376 0.83 9.06 -42.12
CA THR A 376 1.85 9.97 -42.66
C THR A 376 1.83 11.35 -41.99
N GLY A 377 1.31 11.43 -40.76
CA GLY A 377 1.24 12.67 -39.98
C GLY A 377 2.61 13.12 -39.45
N PRO A 378 2.64 14.08 -38.51
CA PRO A 378 3.88 14.69 -38.03
C PRO A 378 4.81 13.74 -37.27
N GLY A 379 4.33 12.55 -36.89
CA GLY A 379 5.03 11.67 -35.94
C GLY A 379 5.09 12.26 -34.54
N PHE A 380 5.45 11.45 -33.55
CA PHE A 380 5.69 11.92 -32.19
C PHE A 380 6.63 10.98 -31.43
N ASP A 381 7.34 11.53 -30.45
CA ASP A 381 8.15 10.74 -29.53
C ASP A 381 7.27 10.11 -28.43
N TYR A 382 7.09 8.80 -28.52
CA TYR A 382 6.31 8.04 -27.55
C TYR A 382 6.97 7.96 -26.16
N GLN A 383 8.30 8.01 -26.05
CA GLN A 383 8.98 7.92 -24.76
C GLN A 383 8.64 9.13 -23.87
N GLN A 384 8.71 10.34 -24.41
CA GLN A 384 8.29 11.55 -23.69
C GLN A 384 6.82 11.52 -23.28
N LEU A 385 5.93 11.00 -24.12
CA LEU A 385 4.50 10.91 -23.83
C LEU A 385 4.20 9.89 -22.72
N ARG A 386 4.94 8.77 -22.69
CA ARG A 386 4.80 7.74 -21.66
C ARG A 386 5.25 8.23 -20.27
N GLU A 387 6.29 9.07 -20.21
CA GLU A 387 6.73 9.72 -18.97
C GLU A 387 5.70 10.73 -18.45
N ALA A 388 5.09 11.53 -19.35
CA ALA A 388 4.05 12.48 -18.98
C ALA A 388 2.79 11.80 -18.41
N VAL A 389 2.42 10.60 -18.91
CA VAL A 389 1.25 9.81 -18.46
C VAL A 389 1.38 9.29 -17.01
N HIS A 390 2.59 9.28 -16.44
CA HIS A 390 2.84 8.89 -15.04
C HIS A 390 2.70 10.04 -14.04
N SER A 391 2.54 11.29 -14.49
CA SER A 391 2.44 12.47 -13.60
C SER A 391 1.00 12.72 -13.11
N GLU A 392 0.77 13.04 -11.83
CA GLU A 392 -0.58 13.10 -11.21
C GLU A 392 -1.49 14.29 -11.61
N HIS A 393 -1.04 15.19 -12.49
CA HIS A 393 -1.79 16.41 -12.87
C HIS A 393 -2.31 16.30 -14.32
N PHE A 394 -3.63 16.19 -14.53
CA PHE A 394 -4.19 15.94 -15.88
C PHE A 394 -5.28 16.93 -16.32
N GLN A 395 -5.14 17.44 -17.55
CA GLN A 395 -6.15 18.16 -18.33
C GLN A 395 -6.47 17.43 -19.66
N GLY A 396 -7.77 17.32 -19.97
CA GLY A 396 -8.39 17.33 -21.32
C GLY A 396 -8.08 16.23 -22.35
N THR A 397 -6.82 15.97 -22.68
CA THR A 397 -6.42 15.18 -23.88
C THR A 397 -5.73 13.86 -23.57
N GLN A 398 -5.37 13.62 -22.31
CA GLN A 398 -4.51 12.51 -21.89
C GLN A 398 -5.27 11.35 -21.21
N LEU A 399 -6.61 11.40 -21.15
CA LEU A 399 -7.45 10.32 -20.62
C LEU A 399 -7.45 9.08 -21.55
N GLY A 400 -7.45 9.30 -22.87
CA GLY A 400 -7.54 8.24 -23.87
C GLY A 400 -6.35 7.27 -23.84
N LEU A 401 -5.11 7.78 -23.78
CA LEU A 401 -3.91 6.93 -23.77
C LEU A 401 -3.75 6.13 -22.48
N LYS A 402 -4.09 6.71 -21.33
CA LYS A 402 -4.06 6.01 -20.04
C LYS A 402 -5.13 4.91 -19.97
N ARG A 403 -6.31 5.19 -20.53
CA ARG A 403 -7.38 4.18 -20.70
C ARG A 403 -6.94 3.07 -21.66
N CYS A 404 -6.29 3.40 -22.78
CA CYS A 404 -5.70 2.39 -23.66
C CYS A 404 -4.71 1.51 -22.90
N GLN A 405 -3.76 2.09 -22.16
CA GLN A 405 -2.78 1.31 -21.38
C GLN A 405 -3.43 0.38 -20.35
N LEU A 406 -4.48 0.86 -19.67
CA LEU A 406 -5.25 0.06 -18.73
C LEU A 406 -5.91 -1.15 -19.42
N LEU A 407 -6.66 -0.89 -20.50
CA LEU A 407 -7.40 -1.91 -21.24
C LEU A 407 -6.45 -2.92 -21.88
N ILE A 408 -5.32 -2.46 -22.44
CA ILE A 408 -4.28 -3.32 -22.99
C ILE A 408 -3.70 -4.23 -21.91
N SER A 409 -3.39 -3.69 -20.73
CA SER A 409 -2.87 -4.49 -19.61
C SER A 409 -3.89 -5.53 -19.14
N ALA A 410 -5.17 -5.16 -19.05
CA ALA A 410 -6.26 -6.06 -18.66
C ALA A 410 -6.54 -7.16 -19.69
N LEU A 411 -6.39 -6.85 -20.99
CA LEU A 411 -6.50 -7.81 -22.08
C LEU A 411 -5.24 -8.68 -22.25
N GLY A 412 -4.18 -8.45 -21.48
CA GLY A 412 -2.89 -9.14 -21.63
C GLY A 412 -2.14 -8.78 -22.92
N GLY A 413 -2.49 -7.64 -23.53
CA GLY A 413 -1.93 -7.17 -24.79
C GLY A 413 -0.72 -6.26 -24.65
N ARG A 414 -0.27 -5.73 -25.79
CA ARG A 414 0.82 -4.76 -25.90
C ARG A 414 0.50 -3.73 -26.98
N LEU A 415 0.91 -2.48 -26.78
CA LEU A 415 0.83 -1.42 -27.78
C LEU A 415 2.20 -0.75 -27.93
N ASP A 416 2.74 -0.78 -29.14
CA ASP A 416 4.02 -0.18 -29.49
C ASP A 416 3.80 0.94 -30.51
N PHE A 417 4.61 2.00 -30.43
CA PHE A 417 4.63 3.10 -31.41
C PHE A 417 6.03 3.24 -31.99
N ILE A 418 6.13 3.38 -33.31
CA ILE A 418 7.38 3.56 -34.05
C ILE A 418 7.22 4.75 -34.99
N ALA A 419 8.18 5.69 -34.97
CA ALA A 419 8.21 6.79 -35.93
C ALA A 419 8.55 6.29 -37.34
N ARG A 420 7.87 6.82 -38.37
CA ARG A 420 8.18 6.52 -39.78
C ARG A 420 9.04 7.62 -40.39
N GLU A 421 9.99 7.21 -41.22
CA GLU A 421 10.78 8.08 -42.10
C GLU A 421 10.04 8.28 -43.44
N PRO A 422 9.96 9.50 -44.00
CA PRO A 422 10.46 10.77 -43.46
C PRO A 422 9.54 11.44 -42.41
N THR A 423 8.25 11.09 -42.36
CA THR A 423 7.29 11.53 -41.32
C THR A 423 6.17 10.50 -41.16
N GLY A 424 5.65 10.32 -39.94
CA GLY A 424 4.49 9.46 -39.66
C GLY A 424 4.63 8.63 -38.39
N THR A 425 3.58 7.89 -38.04
CA THR A 425 3.59 6.97 -36.89
C THR A 425 3.06 5.60 -37.30
N ARG A 426 3.69 4.53 -36.82
CA ARG A 426 3.17 3.17 -36.82
C ARG A 426 2.80 2.77 -35.40
N ALA A 427 1.51 2.62 -35.14
CA ALA A 427 0.98 2.03 -33.91
C ALA A 427 0.68 0.55 -34.12
N THR A 428 1.25 -0.33 -33.29
CA THR A 428 1.05 -1.78 -33.35
C THR A 428 0.41 -2.27 -32.05
N LEU A 429 -0.85 -2.68 -32.11
CA LEU A 429 -1.61 -3.28 -31.02
C LEU A 429 -1.59 -4.80 -31.16
N ARG A 430 -1.16 -5.49 -30.10
CA ARG A 430 -1.20 -6.96 -29.99
C ARG A 430 -2.13 -7.35 -28.85
N VAL A 431 -3.14 -8.17 -29.13
CA VAL A 431 -4.08 -8.64 -28.10
C VAL A 431 -4.19 -10.17 -28.20
N PRO A 432 -3.91 -10.93 -27.14
CA PRO A 432 -4.14 -12.37 -27.11
C PRO A 432 -5.61 -12.69 -27.37
N ILE A 433 -5.88 -13.68 -28.23
CA ILE A 433 -7.23 -14.09 -28.60
C ILE A 433 -7.36 -15.60 -28.41
N GLU A 434 -8.43 -16.05 -27.74
CA GLU A 434 -8.77 -17.47 -27.67
C GLU A 434 -9.69 -17.84 -28.83
N ILE A 435 -9.16 -18.58 -29.80
CA ILE A 435 -9.92 -19.06 -30.96
C ILE A 435 -10.88 -20.17 -30.51
N ASP A 436 -12.14 -20.08 -30.95
CA ASP A 436 -13.11 -21.15 -30.78
C ASP A 436 -12.87 -22.23 -31.85
N ASN A 437 -12.19 -23.31 -31.45
CA ASN A 437 -11.76 -24.39 -32.35
C ASN A 437 -12.91 -25.24 -32.93
N GLN A 438 -14.18 -24.88 -32.73
CA GLN A 438 -15.31 -25.71 -33.17
C GLN A 438 -15.82 -25.50 -34.60
N GLN A 439 -15.32 -24.54 -35.38
CA GLN A 439 -15.65 -24.47 -36.82
C GLN A 439 -14.68 -23.53 -37.54
N VAL A 440 -13.61 -24.07 -38.10
CA VAL A 440 -12.90 -23.44 -39.23
C VAL A 440 -13.32 -24.22 -40.47
N PRO A 441 -14.20 -23.69 -41.34
CA PRO A 441 -14.40 -24.30 -42.64
C PRO A 441 -13.11 -24.06 -43.43
N THR A 442 -12.31 -25.10 -43.57
CA THR A 442 -11.26 -25.12 -44.58
C THR A 442 -11.95 -25.11 -45.95
N LEU A 443 -12.18 -23.93 -46.51
CA LEU A 443 -12.50 -23.78 -47.92
C LEU A 443 -11.24 -24.17 -48.69
N THR A 444 -11.12 -25.45 -49.02
CA THR A 444 -10.24 -25.91 -50.11
C THR A 444 -10.79 -25.31 -51.41
N MET A 445 -10.33 -24.12 -51.78
CA MET A 445 -10.45 -23.65 -53.16
C MET A 445 -9.52 -24.52 -54.02
N GLU A 446 -10.05 -25.05 -55.12
CA GLU A 446 -9.26 -25.72 -56.14
C GLU A 446 -8.13 -24.78 -56.60
N GLN A 447 -6.87 -25.21 -56.41
CA GLN A 447 -5.70 -24.44 -56.78
C GLN A 447 -5.64 -24.27 -58.31
N VAL A 448 -6.01 -23.09 -58.80
CA VAL A 448 -5.64 -22.65 -60.13
C VAL A 448 -4.13 -22.41 -60.10
N SER A 449 -3.30 -23.30 -60.62
CA SER A 449 -1.84 -23.19 -60.50
C SER A 449 -1.26 -22.27 -61.61
N ALA A 450 -1.41 -20.95 -61.46
CA ALA A 450 -1.04 -19.96 -62.49
C ALA A 450 0.32 -19.27 -62.24
N ARG A 451 1.06 -18.94 -63.31
CA ARG A 451 2.25 -18.09 -63.26
C ARG A 451 1.83 -16.64 -63.50
N ILE A 452 2.06 -15.79 -62.51
CA ILE A 452 1.56 -14.42 -62.48
C ILE A 452 2.74 -13.45 -62.58
N LEU A 453 2.67 -12.51 -63.53
CA LEU A 453 3.57 -11.36 -63.57
C LEU A 453 2.91 -10.20 -62.82
N LEU A 454 3.53 -9.71 -61.76
CA LEU A 454 3.06 -8.58 -60.97
C LEU A 454 3.92 -7.34 -61.27
N VAL A 455 3.32 -6.29 -61.80
CA VAL A 455 3.98 -5.02 -62.13
C VAL A 455 3.48 -3.93 -61.18
N GLU A 456 4.29 -3.57 -60.20
CA GLU A 456 3.96 -2.62 -59.13
C GLU A 456 5.26 -1.96 -58.63
N ASP A 457 5.29 -0.62 -58.59
CA ASP A 457 6.50 0.15 -58.23
C ASP A 457 6.73 0.21 -56.71
N ASN A 458 5.67 0.08 -55.92
CA ASN A 458 5.75 0.08 -54.47
C ASN A 458 5.98 -1.33 -53.92
N LEU A 459 7.19 -1.59 -53.43
CA LEU A 459 7.60 -2.89 -52.86
C LEU A 459 6.69 -3.41 -51.73
N LEU A 460 6.04 -2.53 -50.94
CA LEU A 460 5.10 -2.97 -49.91
C LEU A 460 3.78 -3.44 -50.51
N ASN A 461 3.25 -2.71 -51.49
CA ASN A 461 2.05 -3.14 -52.23
C ASN A 461 2.33 -4.47 -52.95
N ALA A 462 3.49 -4.59 -53.59
CA ALA A 462 3.91 -5.80 -54.27
C ALA A 462 3.90 -7.01 -53.32
N ARG A 463 4.49 -6.90 -52.12
CA ARG A 463 4.48 -7.96 -51.11
C ARG A 463 3.08 -8.33 -50.62
N VAL A 464 2.19 -7.34 -50.48
CA VAL A 464 0.79 -7.59 -50.08
C VAL A 464 0.06 -8.36 -51.17
N ILE A 465 0.18 -7.93 -52.43
CA ILE A 465 -0.46 -8.58 -53.56
C ILE A 465 0.14 -9.98 -53.78
N GLU A 466 1.44 -10.15 -53.65
CA GLU A 466 2.10 -11.47 -53.66
C GLU A 466 1.51 -12.41 -52.61
N LYS A 467 1.39 -11.97 -51.35
CA LYS A 467 0.76 -12.75 -50.29
C LYS A 467 -0.70 -13.07 -50.59
N MET A 468 -1.45 -12.11 -51.13
CA MET A 468 -2.82 -12.35 -51.56
C MET A 468 -2.88 -13.39 -52.69
N LEU A 469 -1.90 -13.44 -53.59
CA LEU A 469 -1.88 -14.37 -54.72
C LEU A 469 -1.33 -15.76 -54.37
N GLN A 470 -0.57 -15.92 -53.28
CA GLN A 470 0.03 -17.20 -52.88
C GLN A 470 -0.95 -18.41 -52.89
N PRO A 471 -2.21 -18.29 -52.45
CA PRO A 471 -3.14 -19.42 -52.46
C PRO A 471 -3.49 -19.93 -53.87
N ILE A 472 -3.37 -19.07 -54.89
CA ILE A 472 -3.80 -19.31 -56.28
C ILE A 472 -2.66 -19.17 -57.31
N ALA A 473 -1.42 -19.00 -56.88
CA ALA A 473 -0.30 -18.77 -57.79
C ALA A 473 0.73 -19.90 -57.66
N LYS A 474 1.17 -20.43 -58.81
CA LYS A 474 2.33 -21.33 -58.91
C LYS A 474 3.64 -20.59 -58.72
N LEU A 475 3.71 -19.38 -59.28
CA LEU A 475 4.86 -18.50 -59.22
C LEU A 475 4.36 -17.06 -59.42
N VAL A 476 4.73 -16.16 -58.53
CA VAL A 476 4.57 -14.72 -58.73
C VAL A 476 5.95 -14.16 -59.04
N THR A 477 6.09 -13.50 -60.19
CA THR A 477 7.29 -12.75 -60.55
C THR A 477 6.96 -11.27 -60.47
N HIS A 478 7.59 -10.57 -59.53
CA HIS A 478 7.41 -9.13 -59.34
C HIS A 478 8.46 -8.33 -60.12
N VAL A 479 8.02 -7.22 -60.71
CA VAL A 479 8.86 -6.21 -61.37
C VAL A 479 8.37 -4.81 -61.03
N GLU A 480 9.29 -3.85 -60.95
CA GLU A 480 9.02 -2.51 -60.41
C GLU A 480 8.41 -1.51 -61.43
N HIS A 481 8.48 -1.79 -62.74
CA HIS A 481 7.91 -0.90 -63.75
C HIS A 481 7.66 -1.61 -65.10
N GLY A 482 6.92 -0.94 -66.00
CA GLY A 482 6.51 -1.50 -67.31
C GLY A 482 7.67 -1.97 -68.21
N GLY A 483 8.81 -1.29 -68.20
CA GLY A 483 9.99 -1.70 -68.98
C GLY A 483 10.52 -3.11 -68.63
N TYR A 484 10.74 -3.39 -67.34
CA TYR A 484 11.14 -4.72 -66.87
C TYR A 484 10.04 -5.76 -67.09
N ALA A 485 8.77 -5.36 -67.05
CA ALA A 485 7.68 -6.26 -67.39
C ALA A 485 7.83 -6.82 -68.80
N LEU A 486 8.21 -5.99 -69.79
CA LEU A 486 8.45 -6.45 -71.17
C LEU A 486 9.67 -7.37 -71.27
N GLU A 487 10.80 -7.01 -70.66
CA GLU A 487 12.03 -7.81 -70.70
C GLU A 487 11.82 -9.20 -70.08
N VAL A 488 11.15 -9.26 -68.93
CA VAL A 488 10.85 -10.52 -68.23
C VAL A 488 9.79 -11.33 -68.99
N TYR A 489 8.82 -10.67 -69.64
CA TYR A 489 7.79 -11.34 -70.42
C TYR A 489 8.33 -11.98 -71.72
N GLU A 490 9.33 -11.38 -72.37
CA GLU A 490 9.95 -11.95 -73.59
C GLU A 490 10.69 -13.27 -73.33
N VAL A 491 11.29 -13.42 -72.14
CA VAL A 491 12.10 -14.59 -71.76
C VAL A 491 11.27 -15.61 -70.95
N GLY A 492 10.23 -15.13 -70.27
CA GLY A 492 9.34 -15.91 -69.41
C GLY A 492 8.07 -16.39 -70.11
N LYS A 493 7.26 -17.17 -69.40
CA LYS A 493 5.88 -17.50 -69.79
C LYS A 493 4.97 -17.24 -68.60
N PHE A 494 3.99 -16.36 -68.78
CA PHE A 494 3.04 -15.95 -67.75
C PHE A 494 1.62 -16.21 -68.23
N ASP A 495 0.78 -16.67 -67.31
CA ASP A 495 -0.61 -17.04 -67.59
C ASP A 495 -1.56 -15.84 -67.35
N ILE A 496 -1.14 -14.85 -66.56
CA ILE A 496 -1.83 -13.57 -66.35
C ILE A 496 -0.84 -12.48 -65.91
N VAL A 497 -1.11 -11.23 -66.30
CA VAL A 497 -0.35 -10.05 -65.87
C VAL A 497 -1.23 -9.16 -64.98
N LEU A 498 -0.75 -8.83 -63.78
CA LEU A 498 -1.34 -7.78 -62.93
C LEU A 498 -0.54 -6.50 -63.12
N MET A 499 -1.19 -5.44 -63.58
CA MET A 499 -0.55 -4.20 -64.02
C MET A 499 -1.06 -3.01 -63.21
N ASP A 500 -0.19 -2.32 -62.46
CA ASP A 500 -0.50 -0.98 -61.96
C ASP A 500 -0.48 0.04 -63.11
N LEU A 501 -1.33 1.06 -63.05
CA LEU A 501 -1.39 2.14 -64.04
C LEU A 501 -0.35 3.24 -63.78
N ASN A 502 -0.09 3.55 -62.52
CA ASN A 502 0.66 4.74 -62.13
C ASN A 502 2.05 4.36 -61.62
N MET A 503 2.99 4.14 -62.55
CA MET A 503 4.37 3.77 -62.24
C MET A 503 5.39 4.73 -62.87
N PRO A 504 6.56 4.96 -62.27
CA PRO A 504 7.65 5.72 -62.86
C PRO A 504 8.32 4.97 -64.03
N VAL A 505 9.05 5.71 -64.87
CA VAL A 505 9.80 5.21 -66.06
C VAL A 505 8.93 4.79 -67.24
N MET A 506 8.08 3.77 -67.08
CA MET A 506 7.08 3.34 -68.07
C MET A 506 5.78 3.03 -67.35
N ASP A 507 4.73 3.77 -67.71
CA ASP A 507 3.42 3.66 -67.08
C ASP A 507 2.66 2.40 -67.55
N GLY A 508 1.58 2.06 -66.82
CA GLY A 508 0.80 0.86 -67.13
C GLY A 508 0.03 0.94 -68.45
N PHE A 509 -0.21 2.15 -68.99
CA PHE A 509 -0.88 2.34 -70.28
C PHE A 509 0.05 1.92 -71.42
N GLU A 510 1.27 2.45 -71.42
CA GLU A 510 2.31 2.13 -72.41
C GLU A 510 2.73 0.66 -72.29
N ALA A 511 2.88 0.14 -71.07
CA ALA A 511 3.22 -1.26 -70.83
C ALA A 511 2.14 -2.21 -71.36
N THR A 512 0.86 -1.90 -71.13
CA THR A 512 -0.28 -2.71 -71.63
C THR A 512 -0.27 -2.76 -73.16
N GLN A 513 -0.08 -1.62 -73.83
CA GLN A 513 -0.06 -1.54 -75.30
C GLN A 513 1.08 -2.39 -75.88
N ARG A 514 2.28 -2.30 -75.31
CA ARG A 514 3.46 -3.04 -75.78
C ARG A 514 3.35 -4.53 -75.49
N LEU A 515 2.86 -4.92 -74.30
CA LEU A 515 2.58 -6.33 -73.97
C LEU A 515 1.54 -6.93 -74.91
N ARG A 516 0.50 -6.18 -75.27
CA ARG A 516 -0.53 -6.65 -76.21
C ARG A 516 0.00 -6.85 -77.63
N ALA A 517 1.02 -6.09 -78.04
CA ALA A 517 1.72 -6.29 -79.31
C ALA A 517 2.64 -7.52 -79.32
N LEU A 518 3.17 -7.92 -78.16
CA LEU A 518 3.99 -9.12 -77.98
C LEU A 518 3.14 -10.39 -77.85
N ASP A 519 2.07 -10.33 -77.04
CA ASP A 519 1.11 -11.42 -76.84
C ASP A 519 -0.33 -10.90 -76.88
N ALA A 520 -1.01 -11.22 -77.97
CA ALA A 520 -2.39 -10.82 -78.20
C ALA A 520 -3.40 -11.50 -77.25
N THR A 521 -2.99 -12.56 -76.55
CA THR A 521 -3.89 -13.48 -75.85
C THR A 521 -3.78 -13.42 -74.34
N VAL A 522 -2.63 -13.01 -73.77
CA VAL A 522 -2.46 -12.99 -72.32
C VAL A 522 -3.48 -12.08 -71.62
N PRO A 523 -4.17 -12.54 -70.57
CA PRO A 523 -5.03 -11.67 -69.77
C PRO A 523 -4.21 -10.61 -69.03
N ILE A 524 -4.61 -9.34 -69.15
CA ILE A 524 -4.01 -8.22 -68.42
C ILE A 524 -5.07 -7.67 -67.46
N LEU A 525 -4.83 -7.85 -66.16
CA LEU A 525 -5.66 -7.38 -65.07
C LEU A 525 -5.07 -6.10 -64.49
N VAL A 526 -5.76 -4.99 -64.71
CA VAL A 526 -5.30 -3.68 -64.27
C VAL A 526 -5.68 -3.45 -62.81
N VAL A 527 -4.74 -2.99 -61.99
CA VAL A 527 -4.97 -2.67 -60.57
C VAL A 527 -4.79 -1.17 -60.40
N THR A 528 -5.88 -0.43 -60.19
CA THR A 528 -5.84 1.04 -60.15
C THR A 528 -6.46 1.62 -58.89
N ALA A 529 -5.90 2.72 -58.38
CA ALA A 529 -6.50 3.54 -57.31
C ALA A 529 -7.48 4.60 -57.85
N ASN A 530 -7.50 4.83 -59.16
CA ASN A 530 -8.30 5.89 -59.78
C ASN A 530 -9.64 5.37 -60.29
N THR A 531 -10.73 6.08 -59.98
CA THR A 531 -12.10 5.74 -60.40
C THR A 531 -12.57 6.52 -61.63
N ASN A 532 -11.67 7.24 -62.30
CA ASN A 532 -12.00 8.03 -63.49
C ASN A 532 -12.35 7.11 -64.67
N ALA A 533 -13.57 7.23 -65.18
CA ALA A 533 -14.06 6.41 -66.30
C ALA A 533 -13.20 6.56 -67.57
N GLU A 534 -12.68 7.76 -67.85
CA GLU A 534 -11.83 8.02 -69.03
C GLU A 534 -10.51 7.23 -69.03
N ASP A 535 -9.90 7.03 -67.85
CA ASP A 535 -8.67 6.25 -67.73
C ASP A 535 -8.93 4.76 -67.97
N LEU A 536 -10.06 4.23 -67.49
CA LEU A 536 -10.44 2.85 -67.72
C LEU A 536 -10.76 2.59 -69.19
N ASP A 537 -11.55 3.45 -69.83
CA ASP A 537 -11.88 3.35 -71.26
C ASP A 537 -10.61 3.35 -72.12
N LYS A 538 -9.64 4.20 -71.78
CA LYS A 538 -8.34 4.27 -72.44
C LYS A 538 -7.55 2.96 -72.28
N VAL A 539 -7.49 2.38 -71.09
CA VAL A 539 -6.73 1.14 -70.85
C VAL A 539 -7.39 -0.08 -71.51
N TYR A 540 -8.71 -0.13 -71.55
CA TYR A 540 -9.45 -1.14 -72.31
C TYR A 540 -9.19 -1.03 -73.81
N ALA A 541 -9.17 0.19 -74.37
CA ALA A 541 -8.83 0.42 -75.77
C ALA A 541 -7.38 0.00 -76.12
N LEU A 542 -6.48 0.04 -75.15
CA LEU A 542 -5.08 -0.41 -75.28
C LEU A 542 -4.92 -1.93 -75.10
N GLY A 543 -5.99 -2.65 -74.74
CA GLY A 543 -6.01 -4.11 -74.72
C GLY A 543 -5.95 -4.74 -73.33
N ALA A 544 -6.30 -4.03 -72.25
CA ALA A 544 -6.52 -4.66 -70.95
C ALA A 544 -7.77 -5.56 -70.96
N THR A 545 -7.73 -6.65 -70.19
CA THR A 545 -8.82 -7.64 -70.16
C THR A 545 -9.83 -7.31 -69.05
N ALA A 546 -9.35 -6.84 -67.91
CA ALA A 546 -10.21 -6.40 -66.81
C ALA A 546 -9.49 -5.39 -65.90
N HIS A 547 -10.23 -4.80 -64.96
CA HIS A 547 -9.68 -3.95 -63.90
C HIS A 547 -10.17 -4.37 -62.51
N LEU A 548 -9.42 -3.98 -61.48
CA LEU A 548 -9.79 -4.00 -60.07
C LEU A 548 -9.37 -2.68 -59.41
N TYR A 549 -10.19 -2.22 -58.48
CA TYR A 549 -9.89 -1.03 -57.69
C TYR A 549 -9.06 -1.39 -56.45
N LYS A 550 -8.08 -0.54 -56.13
CA LYS A 550 -7.42 -0.54 -54.82
C LYS A 550 -8.41 0.05 -53.78
N PRO A 551 -8.58 -0.53 -52.59
CA PRO A 551 -7.83 -1.66 -52.04
C PRO A 551 -8.37 -3.02 -52.50
N LEU A 552 -7.43 -3.92 -52.82
CA LEU A 552 -7.73 -5.28 -53.26
C LEU A 552 -8.24 -6.15 -52.11
N GLN A 553 -9.35 -6.83 -52.35
CA GLN A 553 -9.86 -7.88 -51.45
C GLN A 553 -9.43 -9.25 -51.99
N PRO A 554 -8.87 -10.15 -51.16
CA PRO A 554 -8.40 -11.46 -51.60
C PRO A 554 -9.47 -12.24 -52.39
N ASP A 555 -10.70 -12.31 -51.89
CA ASP A 555 -11.78 -13.07 -52.52
C ASP A 555 -12.14 -12.55 -53.92
N VAL A 556 -12.16 -11.22 -54.07
CA VAL A 556 -12.46 -10.55 -55.35
C VAL A 556 -11.31 -10.74 -56.32
N LEU A 557 -10.07 -10.60 -55.84
CA LEU A 557 -8.87 -10.85 -56.65
C LEU A 557 -8.82 -12.30 -57.13
N HIS A 558 -9.05 -13.26 -56.24
CA HIS A 558 -9.05 -14.69 -56.57
C HIS A 558 -10.12 -15.05 -57.57
N SER A 559 -11.35 -14.60 -57.32
CA SER A 559 -12.47 -14.82 -58.23
C SER A 559 -12.20 -14.24 -59.62
N LYS A 560 -11.59 -13.05 -59.69
CA LYS A 560 -11.29 -12.38 -60.95
C LYS A 560 -10.16 -13.06 -61.72
N VAL A 561 -9.10 -13.46 -61.04
CA VAL A 561 -7.97 -14.21 -61.64
C VAL A 561 -8.45 -15.57 -62.14
N ALA A 562 -9.24 -16.32 -61.34
CA ALA A 562 -9.79 -17.60 -61.74
C ALA A 562 -10.72 -17.49 -62.97
N LEU A 563 -11.57 -16.46 -63.01
CA LEU A 563 -12.43 -16.17 -64.17
C LEU A 563 -11.61 -15.96 -65.44
N LEU A 564 -10.60 -15.07 -65.39
CA LEU A 564 -9.78 -14.71 -66.54
C LEU A 564 -8.94 -15.88 -67.06
N LEU A 565 -8.48 -16.76 -66.18
CA LEU A 565 -7.73 -17.95 -66.55
C LEU A 565 -8.62 -19.03 -67.17
N ASN A 566 -9.89 -19.15 -66.75
CA ASN A 566 -10.85 -20.09 -67.31
C ASN A 566 -11.39 -19.63 -68.68
N GLU A 567 -11.68 -18.34 -68.86
CA GLU A 567 -12.14 -17.78 -70.14
C GLU A 567 -11.09 -17.90 -71.27
N CYS A 568 -9.80 -17.94 -70.92
CA CYS A 568 -8.71 -18.16 -71.88
C CYS A 568 -8.54 -19.63 -72.31
N GLY A 569 -9.01 -20.59 -71.49
CA GLY A 569 -8.99 -22.01 -71.80
C GLY A 569 -9.92 -22.40 -72.96
N ASP A 570 -11.08 -21.75 -73.05
CA ASP A 570 -12.08 -22.04 -74.10
C ASP A 570 -11.72 -21.44 -75.47
N LEU A 571 -10.85 -20.42 -75.50
CA LEU A 571 -10.35 -19.79 -76.73
C LEU A 571 -9.24 -20.59 -77.44
N ILE A 572 -8.69 -21.64 -76.80
CA ILE A 572 -7.68 -22.54 -77.38
C ILE A 572 -8.33 -23.84 -77.91
N SER A 573 -9.61 -24.07 -77.60
CA SER A 573 -10.40 -25.24 -78.03
C SER A 573 -11.49 -24.93 -79.06
N SER A 574 -11.45 -23.79 -79.74
CA SER A 574 -12.34 -23.47 -80.88
C SER A 574 -11.60 -23.10 -82.15
#